data_AF-A0A3M1HWQ8-F1
#
_entry.id   AF-A0A3M1HWQ8-F1
#
_cell.length_a   1.000
_cell.length_b   1.000
_cell.length_c   1.000
_cell.angle_alpha   90.00
_cell.angle_beta   90.00
_cell.angle_gamma   90.00
#
_symmetry.space_group_name_H-M   'P 1'
#
loop_
_entity.id
_entity.type
_entity.pdbx_description
1 polymer ?
#
loop_
_entity_poly.entity_id
_entity_poly.type
_entity_poly.pdbx_seq_one_letter_code
_entity_poly.pdbx_strand_id
1 'polypeptide(L)'
;MRAPQPRESVRLAMDEAWLKRAAALAMVAQAARIVDDLAMKGAADREAMARLLSGIVRVDPDPCALYGGYAALMGSARLARRVLEGALMRARPILG
;
A
#
# COMPACT_ATOMS: atom_id res chain seq x y z
N MET A 1 13.51 -12.14 29.49
CA MET A 1 13.61 -11.51 28.16
C MET A 1 14.63 -10.38 28.27
N ARG A 2 15.66 -10.33 27.41
CA ARG A 2 16.58 -9.17 27.36
C ARG A 2 15.92 -8.06 26.55
N ALA A 3 15.93 -6.83 27.06
CA ALA A 3 15.49 -5.67 26.30
C ALA A 3 16.42 -5.47 25.07
N PRO A 4 15.86 -5.13 23.89
CA PRO A 4 16.66 -4.91 22.69
C PRO A 4 17.61 -3.74 22.88
N GLN A 5 18.81 -3.82 22.28
CA GLN A 5 19.80 -2.75 22.40
C GLN A 5 19.36 -1.48 21.66
N PRO A 6 19.83 -0.27 22.05
CA PRO A 6 19.35 1.01 21.48
C PRO A 6 19.45 1.13 19.95
N ARG A 7 20.43 0.46 19.34
CA ARG A 7 20.59 0.44 17.87
C ARG A 7 19.59 -0.48 17.17
N GLU A 8 19.17 -1.53 17.86
CA GLU A 8 18.23 -2.54 17.36
C GLU A 8 16.79 -2.00 17.42
N SER A 9 16.44 -1.27 18.48
CA SER A 9 15.14 -0.59 18.61
C SER A 9 14.94 0.52 17.58
N VAL A 10 15.97 1.31 17.28
CA VAL A 10 15.91 2.33 16.20
C VAL A 10 15.70 1.68 14.84
N ARG A 11 16.40 0.58 14.54
CA ARG A 11 16.24 -0.16 13.29
C ARG A 11 14.81 -0.73 13.14
N LEU A 12 14.28 -1.36 14.19
CA LEU A 12 12.92 -1.89 14.19
C LEU A 12 11.87 -0.79 13.96
N ALA A 13 12.03 0.38 14.59
CA ALA A 13 11.13 1.51 14.39
C ALA A 13 11.21 2.08 12.96
N MET A 14 12.41 2.11 12.36
CA MET A 14 12.59 2.52 10.97
C MET A 14 11.92 1.53 10.00
N ASP A 15 12.07 0.23 10.23
CA ASP A 15 11.46 -0.83 9.43
C ASP A 15 9.92 -0.78 9.52
N GLU A 16 9.37 -0.54 10.71
CA GLU A 16 7.92 -0.36 10.93
C GLU A 16 7.38 0.88 10.20
N ALA A 17 8.03 2.03 10.35
CA ALA A 17 7.63 3.26 9.68
C ALA A 17 7.73 3.16 8.15
N TRP A 18 8.70 2.38 7.65
CA TRP A 18 8.80 2.09 6.23
C TRP A 18 7.67 1.17 5.75
N LEU A 19 7.34 0.12 6.50
CA LEU A 19 6.24 -0.80 6.18
C LEU A 19 4.88 -0.09 6.11
N LYS A 20 4.60 0.80 7.08
CA LYS A 20 3.38 1.63 7.08
C LYS A 20 3.29 2.49 5.83
N ARG A 21 4.40 3.11 5.40
CA ARG A 21 4.46 3.91 4.16
C ARG A 21 4.27 3.06 2.90
N ALA A 22 4.91 1.90 2.83
CA ALA A 22 4.76 0.98 1.70
C ALA A 22 3.31 0.51 1.54
N ALA A 23 2.65 0.21 2.66
CA ALA A 23 1.24 -0.17 2.66
C ALA A 23 0.30 0.98 2.30
N ALA A 24 0.55 2.19 2.80
CA ALA A 24 -0.22 3.37 2.41
C ALA A 24 -0.14 3.59 0.89
N LEU A 25 1.05 3.48 0.30
CA LEU A 25 1.24 3.58 -1.14
C LEU A 25 0.48 2.47 -1.90
N ALA A 26 0.52 1.24 -1.40
CA ALA A 26 -0.22 0.12 -1.97
C ALA A 26 -1.74 0.36 -1.95
N MET A 27 -2.27 0.90 -0.87
CA MET A 27 -3.69 1.23 -0.73
C MET A 27 -4.13 2.32 -1.71
N VAL A 28 -3.32 3.38 -1.88
CA VAL A 28 -3.61 4.47 -2.84
C VAL A 28 -3.67 3.94 -4.27
N ALA A 29 -2.67 3.15 -4.69
CA ALA A 29 -2.66 2.61 -6.05
C ALA A 29 -3.79 1.60 -6.29
N GLN A 30 -4.13 0.79 -5.27
CA GLN A 30 -5.26 -0.14 -5.35
C GLN A 30 -6.59 0.61 -5.48
N ALA A 31 -6.78 1.72 -4.74
CA ALA A 31 -7.95 2.57 -4.87
C ALA A 31 -8.06 3.18 -6.28
N ALA A 32 -6.97 3.75 -6.81
CA ALA A 32 -6.95 4.28 -8.17
C ALA A 32 -7.34 3.22 -9.20
N ARG A 33 -6.78 2.01 -9.09
CA ARG A 33 -7.09 0.91 -10.01
C ARG A 33 -8.55 0.46 -9.93
N ILE A 34 -9.10 0.39 -8.72
CA ILE A 34 -10.51 0.04 -8.51
C ILE A 34 -11.43 1.06 -9.18
N VAL A 35 -11.14 2.36 -9.04
CA VAL A 35 -11.92 3.43 -9.70
C VAL A 35 -11.84 3.29 -11.22
N ASP A 36 -10.65 3.06 -11.79
CA ASP A 36 -10.47 2.85 -13.22
C ASP A 36 -11.26 1.62 -13.72
N ASP A 37 -11.17 0.50 -13.01
CA ASP A 37 -11.85 -0.74 -13.39
C ASP A 37 -13.38 -0.57 -13.30
N LEU A 38 -13.90 0.11 -12.27
CA LEU A 38 -15.33 0.46 -12.20
C LEU A 38 -15.77 1.36 -13.35
N ALA A 39 -15.00 2.40 -13.67
CA ALA A 39 -15.34 3.34 -14.73
C ALA A 39 -15.33 2.69 -16.13
N MET A 40 -14.35 1.82 -16.38
CA MET A 40 -14.15 1.21 -17.71
C MET A 40 -14.95 -0.07 -17.92
N LYS A 41 -15.19 -0.86 -16.85
CA LYS A 41 -15.77 -2.21 -16.95
C LYS A 41 -17.08 -2.38 -16.19
N GLY A 42 -17.47 -1.41 -15.35
CA GLY A 42 -18.61 -1.54 -14.45
C GLY A 42 -18.40 -2.53 -13.30
N ALA A 43 -17.19 -3.07 -13.15
CA ALA A 43 -16.85 -4.06 -12.12
C ALA A 43 -15.37 -3.94 -11.74
N ALA A 44 -15.06 -4.24 -10.47
CA ALA A 44 -13.70 -4.28 -9.94
C ALA A 44 -13.46 -5.57 -9.15
N ASP A 45 -12.19 -5.87 -8.89
CA ASP A 45 -11.79 -7.03 -8.09
C ASP A 45 -12.38 -6.95 -6.67
N ARG A 46 -13.19 -7.95 -6.32
CA ARG A 46 -13.94 -7.99 -5.06
C ARG A 46 -13.01 -8.09 -3.85
N GLU A 47 -11.90 -8.81 -3.97
CA GLU A 47 -10.97 -9.02 -2.88
C GLU A 47 -10.15 -7.75 -2.62
N ALA A 48 -9.69 -7.08 -3.69
CA ALA A 48 -9.06 -5.77 -3.60
C ALA A 48 -10.01 -4.73 -2.99
N MET A 49 -11.29 -4.74 -3.37
CA MET A 49 -12.30 -3.87 -2.78
C MET A 49 -12.46 -4.15 -1.27
N ALA A 50 -12.58 -5.42 -0.89
CA ALA A 50 -12.74 -5.82 0.52
C ALA A 50 -11.53 -5.40 1.38
N ARG A 51 -10.31 -5.57 0.87
CA ARG A 51 -9.09 -5.12 1.57
C ARG A 51 -9.04 -3.60 1.74
N LEU A 52 -9.42 -2.84 0.70
CA LEU A 52 -9.46 -1.38 0.77
C LEU A 52 -10.49 -0.89 1.80
N LEU A 53 -11.72 -1.43 1.76
CA LEU A 53 -12.78 -1.09 2.71
C LEU A 53 -12.41 -1.49 4.14
N SER A 54 -11.79 -2.66 4.32
CA SER A 54 -11.28 -3.10 5.62
C SER A 54 -10.20 -2.16 6.17
N GLY A 55 -9.33 -1.64 5.30
CA GLY A 55 -8.31 -0.65 5.66
C GLY A 55 -8.89 0.72 6.04
N ILE A 56 -10.04 1.12 5.49
CA ILE A 56 -10.72 2.38 5.83
C ILE A 56 -11.43 2.30 7.19
N VAL A 57 -12.08 1.16 7.47
CA VAL A 57 -12.90 0.99 8.70
C VAL A 57 -12.04 0.68 9.93
N ARG A 58 -10.85 0.11 9.75
CA ARG A 58 -9.96 -0.25 10.85
C ARG A 58 -9.07 0.92 11.24
N VAL A 59 -8.99 1.21 12.54
CA VAL A 59 -8.00 2.12 13.12
C VAL A 59 -6.68 1.36 13.27
N ASP A 60 -5.63 1.85 12.61
CA ASP A 60 -4.25 1.31 12.63
C ASP A 60 -4.13 -0.22 12.38
N PRO A 61 -4.69 -0.75 11.28
CA PRO A 61 -4.57 -2.16 10.97
C PRO A 61 -3.11 -2.54 10.66
N ASP A 62 -2.64 -3.67 11.21
CA ASP A 62 -1.36 -4.26 10.80
C ASP A 62 -1.32 -4.41 9.27
N PRO A 63 -0.42 -3.67 8.59
CA PRO A 63 -0.40 -3.66 7.14
C PRO A 63 -0.05 -5.02 6.53
N CYS A 64 0.75 -5.84 7.23
CA CYS A 64 1.03 -7.19 6.78
C CYS A 64 -0.24 -8.03 6.83
N ALA A 65 -1.02 -7.94 7.92
CA ALA A 65 -2.27 -8.70 8.06
C ALA A 65 -3.31 -8.34 6.97
N LEU A 66 -3.42 -7.05 6.60
CA LEU A 66 -4.34 -6.61 5.54
C LEU A 66 -4.03 -7.18 4.16
N TYR A 67 -2.74 -7.37 3.86
CA TYR A 67 -2.29 -7.83 2.56
C TYR A 67 -2.02 -9.34 2.49
N GLY A 68 -2.26 -10.09 3.57
CA GLY A 68 -2.01 -11.54 3.62
C GLY A 68 -0.54 -11.89 3.87
N GLY A 69 0.21 -10.99 4.51
CA GLY A 69 1.60 -11.16 4.91
C GLY A 69 2.59 -10.22 4.18
N TYR A 70 3.83 -10.22 4.67
CA TYR A 70 4.89 -9.32 4.19
C TYR A 70 5.20 -9.48 2.69
N ALA A 71 5.27 -10.72 2.19
CA ALA A 71 5.59 -10.97 0.78
C ALA A 71 4.53 -10.39 -0.18
N ALA A 72 3.25 -10.55 0.17
CA ALA A 72 2.13 -10.02 -0.60
C ALA A 72 2.09 -8.49 -0.54
N LEU A 73 2.28 -7.90 0.64
CA LEU A 73 2.42 -6.45 0.82
C LEU A 73 3.55 -5.88 -0.06
N MET A 74 4.71 -6.52 -0.08
CA MET A 74 5.86 -6.12 -0.90
C MET A 74 5.61 -6.25 -2.40
N GLY A 75 4.83 -7.25 -2.83
CA GLY A 75 4.35 -7.37 -4.20
C GLY A 75 3.46 -6.19 -4.59
N SER A 76 2.45 -5.91 -3.75
CA SER A 76 1.50 -4.81 -3.95
C SER A 76 2.17 -3.44 -3.94
N ALA A 77 3.10 -3.18 -3.02
CA ALA A 77 3.83 -1.91 -2.95
C ALA A 77 4.72 -1.68 -4.20
N ARG A 78 5.38 -2.73 -4.72
CA ARG A 78 6.16 -2.64 -5.97
C ARG A 78 5.28 -2.38 -7.18
N LEU A 79 4.11 -3.03 -7.26
CA LEU A 79 3.13 -2.76 -8.31
C LEU A 79 2.63 -1.31 -8.22
N ALA A 80 2.25 -0.87 -7.02
CA ALA A 80 1.79 0.48 -6.74
C ALA A 80 2.81 1.55 -7.14
N ARG A 81 4.09 1.34 -6.82
CA ARG A 81 5.17 2.24 -7.24
C ARG A 81 5.23 2.37 -8.76
N ARG A 82 5.17 1.26 -9.50
CA ARG A 82 5.19 1.26 -10.98
C ARG A 82 3.98 1.97 -11.58
N VAL A 83 2.79 1.75 -11.00
CA VAL A 83 1.57 2.44 -11.43
C VAL A 83 1.70 3.95 -11.20
N LEU A 84 2.19 4.36 -10.02
CA LEU A 84 2.41 5.77 -9.69
C LEU A 84 3.47 6.42 -10.59
N GLU A 85 4.62 5.77 -10.79
CA GLU A 85 5.67 6.22 -11.71
C GLU A 85 5.10 6.41 -13.14
N GLY A 86 4.32 5.45 -13.61
CA GLY A 86 3.67 5.53 -14.93
C GLY A 86 2.58 6.61 -15.01
N ALA A 87 1.88 6.91 -13.92
CA ALA A 87 0.90 7.98 -13.85
C ALA A 87 1.60 9.36 -13.83
N LEU A 88 2.66 9.50 -13.03
CA LEU A 88 3.47 10.72 -12.94
C LEU A 88 4.14 11.06 -14.27
N MET A 89 4.69 10.07 -14.97
CA MET A 89 5.28 10.28 -16.31
C MET A 89 4.25 10.77 -17.33
N ARG A 90 3.00 10.28 -17.24
CA ARG A 90 1.90 10.72 -18.11
C ARG A 90 1.33 12.09 -17.71
N ALA A 91 1.35 12.41 -16.41
CA ALA A 91 0.90 13.69 -15.89
C ALA A 91 1.96 14.80 -16.04
N ARG A 92 3.21 14.45 -16.34
CA ARG A 92 4.33 15.39 -16.52
C ARG A 92 3.99 16.60 -17.40
N PRO A 93 3.36 16.48 -18.59
CA PRO A 93 3.02 17.62 -19.43
C PRO A 93 1.97 18.57 -18.85
N ILE A 94 1.25 18.15 -17.81
CA ILE A 94 0.19 18.93 -17.14
C ILE A 94 0.75 19.60 -15.87
N LEU A 95 1.73 18.96 -15.22
CA LEU A 95 2.31 19.40 -13.95
C LEU A 95 3.57 20.27 -14.12
N GLY A 96 4.10 20.41 -15.35
CA GLY A 96 5.28 21.22 -15.66
C GLY A 96 5.60 21.28 -17.15
#